data_AF-A0A4R3U6T9-F1
#
_entry.id   AF-A0A4R3U6T9-F1
#
_cell.length_a   1.000
_cell.length_b   1.000
_cell.length_c   1.000
_cell.angle_alpha   90.00
_cell.angle_beta   90.00
_cell.angle_gamma   90.00
#
_symmetry.space_group_name_H-M   'P 1'
#
loop_
_entity.id
_entity.type
_entity.pdbx_description
1 polymer ?
#
loop_
_entity_poly.entity_id
_entity_poly.type
_entity_poly.pdbx_seq_one_letter_code
_entity_poly.pdbx_strand_id
1 'polypeptide(L)'
;MDRERLERCLAQVAAYKASGLKASVWAQANGVSIRDLSSWCAHAQRWQARLDGVEVAKPGPKVDGFVAARLPVASATTVRIELHAGSTRLELHWPVANARELAAWLREVGR
;
A
#
# COMPACT_ATOMS: atom_id res chain seq x y z
N MET A 1 12.70 13.08 -29.31
CA MET A 1 12.99 14.23 -28.42
C MET A 1 14.48 14.29 -28.30
N ASP A 2 15.07 15.37 -28.81
CA ASP A 2 16.52 15.52 -28.91
C ASP A 2 17.14 15.75 -27.53
N ARG A 3 18.39 15.31 -27.36
CA ARG A 3 19.12 15.35 -26.08
C ARG A 3 19.13 16.76 -25.47
N GLU A 4 19.40 17.77 -26.29
CA GLU A 4 19.42 19.19 -25.88
C GLU A 4 18.05 19.69 -25.38
N ARG A 5 16.96 19.14 -25.91
CA ARG A 5 15.60 19.51 -25.46
C ARG A 5 15.30 18.90 -24.09
N LEU A 6 15.78 17.69 -23.82
CA LEU A 6 15.66 17.05 -22.50
C LEU A 6 16.49 17.80 -21.45
N GLU A 7 17.72 18.16 -21.78
CA GLU A 7 18.60 18.93 -20.88
C GLU A 7 17.99 20.29 -20.51
N ARG A 8 17.40 21.01 -21.48
CA ARG A 8 16.68 22.27 -21.20
C ARG A 8 15.47 22.08 -20.29
N CYS A 9 14.66 21.03 -20.51
CA CYS A 9 13.53 20.73 -19.64
C CYS A 9 13.99 20.39 -18.21
N LEU A 10 15.06 19.62 -18.06
CA LEU A 10 15.62 19.27 -16.75
C LEU A 10 16.19 20.48 -16.01
N ALA A 11 16.87 21.38 -16.73
CA ALA A 11 17.35 22.64 -16.16
C ALA A 11 16.20 23.51 -15.63
N GLN A 12 15.09 23.58 -16.37
CA GLN A 12 13.89 24.29 -15.91
C GLN A 12 13.24 23.62 -14.69
N VAL A 13 13.18 22.28 -14.64
CA VAL A 13 12.69 21.56 -13.46
C VAL A 13 13.59 21.79 -12.24
N ALA A 14 14.92 21.84 -12.43
CA ALA A 14 15.86 22.15 -11.35
C ALA A 14 15.68 23.58 -10.85
N ALA A 15 15.55 24.56 -11.76
CA ALA A 15 15.29 25.96 -11.42
C ALA A 15 13.94 26.13 -10.69
N TYR A 16 12.90 25.40 -11.11
CA TYR A 16 11.62 25.36 -10.39
C TYR A 16 11.78 24.82 -8.97
N LYS A 17 12.42 23.66 -8.80
CA LYS A 17 12.65 23.05 -7.47
C LYS A 17 13.47 23.93 -6.56
N ALA A 18 14.49 24.61 -7.09
CA ALA A 18 15.32 25.55 -6.34
C ALA A 18 14.56 26.82 -5.93
N SER A 19 13.57 27.25 -6.72
CA SER A 19 12.82 28.47 -6.44
C SER A 19 11.93 28.38 -5.18
N GLY A 20 11.48 27.18 -4.80
CA GLY A 20 10.52 27.00 -3.70
C GLY A 20 9.13 27.62 -3.95
N LEU A 21 8.89 28.16 -5.14
CA LEU A 21 7.62 28.81 -5.50
C LEU A 21 6.53 27.78 -5.82
N LYS A 22 5.27 28.20 -5.74
CA LYS A 22 4.14 27.39 -6.22
C LYS A 22 4.26 27.17 -7.73
N ALA A 23 3.92 25.97 -8.19
CA ALA A 23 4.06 25.57 -9.60
C ALA A 23 3.36 26.55 -10.56
N SER A 24 2.15 27.03 -10.22
CA SER A 24 1.41 28.00 -11.03
C SER A 24 2.14 29.34 -11.17
N VAL A 25 2.69 29.86 -10.07
CA VAL A 25 3.40 31.15 -10.02
C VAL A 25 4.69 31.08 -10.82
N TRP A 26 5.47 30.00 -10.63
CA TRP A 26 6.72 29.80 -11.37
C TRP A 26 6.46 29.58 -12.87
N ALA A 27 5.45 28.76 -13.21
CA ALA A 27 5.08 28.48 -14.60
C ALA A 27 4.65 29.76 -15.32
N GLN A 28 3.83 30.59 -14.69
CA GLN A 28 3.41 31.89 -15.23
C GLN A 28 4.59 32.84 -15.45
N ALA A 29 5.51 32.94 -14.48
CA ALA A 29 6.69 33.81 -14.58
C ALA A 29 7.69 33.37 -15.66
N ASN A 30 7.74 32.08 -15.99
CA ASN A 30 8.68 31.51 -16.97
C ASN A 30 8.01 31.21 -18.34
N GLY A 31 6.74 31.59 -18.53
CA GLY A 31 6.01 31.36 -19.78
C GLY A 31 5.78 29.87 -20.10
N VAL A 32 5.78 29.00 -19.10
CA VAL A 32 5.59 27.56 -19.24
C VAL A 32 4.17 27.21 -18.81
N SER A 33 3.51 26.26 -19.50
CA SER A 33 2.20 25.79 -19.05
C SER A 33 2.35 24.94 -17.78
N ILE A 34 1.42 25.07 -16.84
CA ILE A 34 1.47 24.28 -15.60
C ILE A 34 1.42 22.77 -15.89
N ARG A 35 0.70 22.36 -16.95
CA ARG A 35 0.61 20.96 -17.39
C ARG A 35 1.96 20.45 -17.87
N ASP A 36 2.69 21.25 -18.64
CA ASP A 36 4.02 20.88 -19.13
C ASP A 36 5.01 20.79 -17.98
N LEU A 37 5.00 21.76 -17.05
CA LEU A 37 5.85 21.71 -15.85
C LEU A 37 5.56 20.47 -14.99
N SER A 38 4.29 20.13 -14.76
CA SER A 38 3.90 18.91 -14.05
C SER A 38 4.37 17.65 -14.76
N SER A 39 4.21 17.59 -16.09
CA SER A 39 4.71 16.49 -16.91
C SER A 39 6.23 16.36 -16.78
N TRP A 40 6.98 17.45 -16.94
CA TRP A 40 8.44 17.41 -16.83
C TRP A 40 8.89 16.96 -15.46
N CYS A 41 8.26 17.42 -14.37
CA CYS A 41 8.56 16.95 -13.02
C CYS A 41 8.32 15.44 -12.85
N ALA A 42 7.22 14.89 -13.41
CA ALA A 42 6.91 13.47 -13.36
C ALA A 42 7.85 12.60 -14.21
N HIS A 43 8.43 13.17 -15.26
CA HIS A 43 9.32 12.47 -16.18
C HIS A 43 10.81 12.75 -15.94
N ALA A 44 11.16 13.74 -15.11
CA ALA A 44 12.52 14.23 -14.91
C ALA A 44 13.51 13.13 -14.51
N GLN A 45 13.16 12.25 -13.57
CA GLN A 45 14.08 11.18 -13.15
C GLN A 45 14.39 10.19 -14.27
N ARG A 46 13.38 9.84 -15.09
CA ARG A 46 13.58 8.95 -16.23
C ARG A 46 14.41 9.61 -17.32
N TRP A 47 14.25 10.92 -17.52
CA TRP A 47 15.05 11.68 -18.48
C TRP A 47 16.49 11.82 -18.04
N GLN A 48 16.74 12.09 -16.74
CA GLN A 48 18.08 12.14 -16.17
C GLN A 48 18.80 10.81 -16.32
N ALA A 49 18.16 9.69 -15.94
CA ALA A 49 18.76 8.36 -16.10
C ALA A 49 19.09 8.02 -17.57
N ARG A 50 18.25 8.46 -18.53
CA ARG A 50 18.56 8.33 -19.96
C ARG A 50 19.77 9.17 -20.41
N LEU A 51 19.98 10.36 -19.83
CA LEU A 51 21.15 11.19 -20.12
C LEU A 51 22.43 10.62 -19.53
N ASP A 52 22.31 10.01 -18.35
CA ASP A 52 23.40 9.35 -17.61
C ASP A 52 23.78 7.98 -18.23
N GLY A 53 23.11 7.57 -19.31
CA GLY A 53 23.35 6.28 -19.99
C GLY A 53 22.88 5.08 -19.20
N VAL A 54 22.12 5.28 -18.11
CA VAL A 54 21.53 4.22 -17.31
C VAL A 54 20.28 3.74 -18.03
N GLU A 55 20.28 2.49 -18.47
CA GLU A 55 19.08 1.85 -18.98
C GLU A 55 18.03 1.81 -17.85
N VAL A 56 17.04 2.69 -17.92
CA VAL A 56 15.91 2.66 -17.00
C VAL A 56 15.17 1.37 -17.30
N ALA A 57 15.23 0.43 -16.35
CA ALA A 57 14.48 -0.82 -16.43
C ALA A 57 13.05 -0.52 -16.90
N LYS A 58 12.61 -1.20 -17.96
CA LYS A 58 11.22 -1.10 -18.44
C LYS A 58 10.30 -1.23 -17.22
N PRO A 59 9.28 -0.35 -17.08
CA PRO A 59 8.32 -0.52 -16.01
C PRO A 59 7.84 -1.97 -16.06
N GLY A 60 7.99 -2.67 -14.94
CA GLY A 60 7.56 -4.06 -14.82
C GLY A 60 6.13 -4.20 -15.29
N PRO A 61 5.70 -5.40 -15.71
CA PRO A 61 4.35 -5.62 -16.18
C PRO A 61 3.37 -4.99 -15.19
N LYS A 62 2.48 -4.12 -15.68
CA LYS A 62 1.37 -3.63 -14.87
C LYS A 62 0.68 -4.87 -14.35
N VAL A 63 0.70 -5.05 -13.04
CA VAL A 63 -0.04 -6.12 -12.39
C VAL A 63 -1.51 -5.73 -12.56
N ASP A 64 -2.14 -6.22 -13.63
CA ASP A 64 -3.57 -6.04 -13.84
C ASP A 64 -4.28 -6.94 -12.83
N GLY A 65 -4.95 -6.30 -11.86
CA GLY A 65 -5.83 -6.99 -10.94
C GLY A 65 -5.78 -6.45 -9.51
N PHE A 66 -6.81 -6.83 -8.76
CA PHE A 66 -6.85 -6.64 -7.32
C PHE A 66 -6.14 -7.82 -6.67
N VAL A 67 -5.09 -7.55 -5.89
CA VAL A 67 -4.47 -8.55 -5.02
C VAL A 67 -5.24 -8.55 -3.71
N ALA A 68 -5.83 -9.69 -3.34
CA ALA A 68 -6.49 -9.84 -2.05
C ALA A 68 -5.49 -9.60 -0.92
N ALA A 69 -5.75 -8.60 -0.07
CA ALA A 69 -4.97 -8.37 1.12
C ALA A 69 -5.14 -9.58 2.07
N ARG A 70 -4.03 -10.21 2.44
CA ARG A 70 -4.03 -11.23 3.50
C ARG A 70 -4.21 -10.52 4.84
N LEU A 71 -5.45 -10.39 5.27
CA LEU A 71 -5.76 -9.89 6.61
C LEU A 71 -5.45 -11.00 7.63
N PRO A 72 -4.81 -10.67 8.77
CA PRO A 72 -4.72 -11.62 9.87
C PRO A 72 -6.15 -11.98 10.29
N VAL A 73 -6.45 -13.27 10.33
CA VAL A 73 -7.72 -13.76 10.84
C VAL A 73 -7.86 -13.22 12.27
N ALA A 74 -8.91 -12.44 12.53
CA ALA A 74 -9.18 -11.92 13.85
C ALA A 74 -9.22 -13.10 14.83
N SER A 75 -8.44 -13.03 15.91
CA SER A 75 -8.38 -14.07 16.93
C SER A 75 -9.79 -14.41 17.37
N ALA A 76 -10.19 -15.67 17.14
CA ALA A 76 -11.54 -16.12 17.46
C ALA A 76 -11.81 -15.87 18.95
N THR A 77 -12.87 -15.13 19.25
CA THR A 77 -13.31 -14.94 20.64
C THR A 77 -13.70 -16.30 21.20
N THR A 78 -13.04 -16.72 22.27
CA THR A 78 -13.32 -17.99 22.95
C THR A 78 -13.90 -17.77 24.33
N VAL A 79 -14.78 -18.65 24.77
CA VAL A 79 -15.15 -18.81 26.18
C VAL A 79 -14.34 -19.93 26.81
N ARG A 80 -13.97 -19.77 28.07
CA ARG A 80 -13.34 -20.81 28.86
C ARG A 80 -14.39 -21.61 29.61
N ILE A 81 -14.31 -22.92 29.54
CA ILE A 81 -15.22 -23.83 30.23
C ILE A 81 -14.39 -24.73 31.13
N GLU A 82 -14.77 -24.78 32.39
CA GLU A 82 -14.15 -25.60 33.41
C GLU A 82 -15.16 -26.65 33.87
N LEU A 83 -14.78 -27.92 33.77
CA LEU A 83 -15.59 -29.05 34.21
C LEU A 83 -14.88 -29.80 35.33
N HIS A 84 -15.63 -30.15 36.37
CA HIS A 84 -15.16 -30.92 37.50
C HIS A 84 -15.91 -32.25 37.55
N ALA A 85 -15.19 -33.36 37.38
CA ALA A 85 -15.72 -34.71 37.49
C ALA A 85 -14.90 -35.49 38.52
N GLY A 86 -15.40 -35.55 39.75
CA GLY A 86 -14.67 -36.14 40.88
C GLY A 86 -13.35 -35.43 41.14
N SER A 87 -12.23 -36.15 41.01
CA SER A 87 -10.87 -35.60 41.15
C SER A 87 -10.29 -35.02 39.85
N THR A 88 -10.99 -35.14 38.72
CA THR A 88 -10.51 -34.66 37.42
C THR A 88 -11.07 -33.27 37.11
N ARG A 89 -10.19 -32.35 36.73
CA ARG A 89 -10.54 -31.02 36.24
C ARG A 89 -10.17 -30.91 34.76
N LEU A 90 -11.14 -30.54 33.93
CA LEU A 90 -10.94 -30.28 32.50
C LEU A 90 -11.12 -28.78 32.23
N GLU A 91 -10.14 -28.18 31.56
CA GLU A 91 -10.20 -26.80 31.06
C GLU A 91 -10.16 -26.83 29.54
N LEU A 92 -11.15 -26.18 28.91
CA LEU A 92 -11.25 -26.10 27.45
C LEU A 92 -11.66 -24.71 26.99
N HIS A 93 -11.13 -24.31 25.84
CA HIS A 93 -11.45 -23.05 25.19
C HIS A 93 -12.35 -23.32 23.99
N TRP A 94 -13.57 -22.80 24.02
CA TRP A 94 -14.56 -22.99 22.97
C TRP A 94 -14.80 -21.71 22.17
N PRO A 95 -14.74 -21.72 20.82
CA PRO A 95 -15.03 -20.55 20.00
C PRO A 95 -16.49 -20.09 20.12
N VAL A 96 -16.72 -18.80 20.35
CA VAL A 96 -18.08 -18.21 20.45
C VAL A 96 -18.86 -18.38 19.14
N ALA A 97 -18.18 -18.43 18.00
CA ALA A 97 -18.80 -18.67 16.70
C ALA A 97 -19.54 -20.02 16.61
N ASN A 98 -19.15 -21.00 17.44
CA ASN A 98 -19.68 -22.36 17.44
C ASN A 98 -20.58 -22.61 18.68
N ALA A 99 -21.42 -21.63 19.02
CA ALA A 99 -22.28 -21.69 20.21
C ALA A 99 -23.35 -22.79 20.15
N ARG A 100 -23.78 -23.19 18.94
CA ARG A 100 -24.79 -24.25 18.76
C ARG A 100 -24.22 -25.62 19.10
N GLU A 101 -23.02 -25.89 18.62
CA GLU A 101 -22.25 -27.10 18.90
C GLU A 101 -21.92 -27.17 20.40
N LEU A 102 -21.54 -26.04 21.00
CA LEU A 102 -21.34 -25.97 22.45
C LEU A 102 -22.61 -26.37 23.22
N ALA A 103 -23.76 -25.81 22.84
CA ALA A 103 -25.02 -26.11 23.52
C ALA A 103 -25.44 -27.58 23.36
N ALA A 104 -25.14 -28.21 22.22
CA ALA A 104 -25.35 -29.64 22.04
C ALA A 104 -24.47 -30.47 22.98
N TRP A 105 -23.17 -30.16 23.00
CA TRP A 105 -22.22 -30.85 23.85
C TRP A 105 -22.52 -30.71 25.35
N LEU A 106 -22.88 -29.51 25.82
CA LEU A 106 -23.28 -29.29 27.22
C LEU A 106 -24.51 -30.11 27.64
N ARG A 107 -25.47 -30.32 26.72
CA ARG A 107 -26.64 -31.18 26.98
C ARG A 107 -26.28 -32.66 27.08
N GLU A 108 -25.21 -33.10 26.41
CA GLU A 108 -24.72 -34.47 26.50
C GLU A 108 -23.92 -34.70 27.78
N VAL A 109 -23.04 -33.77 28.14
CA VAL A 109 -22.20 -33.86 29.34
C VAL A 109 -23.00 -33.65 30.63
N GLY A 110 -24.10 -32.88 30.57
CA GLY A 110 -24.97 -32.64 31.73
C GLY A 110 -25.97 -33.77 32.03
N ARG A 111 -25.96 -34.88 31.28
CA ARG A 111 -26.73 -36.09 31.59
C ARG A 111 -25.96 -37.00 32.53
#